data_AF-A0A0C2H0U4-F1
#
_entry.id   AF-A0A0C2H0U4-F1
#
_cell.length_a   1.000
_cell.length_b   1.000
_cell.length_c   1.000
_cell.angle_alpha   90.00
_cell.angle_beta   90.00
_cell.angle_gamma   90.00
#
_symmetry.space_group_name_H-M   'P 1'
#
loop_
_entity.id
_entity.type
_entity.pdbx_description
1 polymer ?
#
loop_
_entity_poly.entity_id
_entity_poly.type
_entity_poly.pdbx_seq_one_letter_code
_entity_poly.pdbx_strand_id
1 'polypeptide(L)'
;MWILAALVVTAYAAMPTTIEEFKAQPVEEHVKDLKGQAFVDYINEHQPFYRAEYSPEAEAFVKARIMDAKFLREPKKEEVLTDVYGEDPPASFDARTHWPECTSIGTIRDQSACGSCWAVSSAEAMSDEICVQSNRTIRILISDTDILACCGISCGYGCRGGWPIQAYKWMQREGVVTGGKYRQKNTCRPYAFYPCGKHANDPYYGPCPNSLYPTPKCRKICQRKYNKTYEQDKHFGK
;
A
#
# COMPACT_ATOMS: atom_id res chain seq x y z
N MET A 1 51.26 15.28 43.47
CA MET A 1 50.64 15.52 42.15
C MET A 1 49.56 14.47 41.95
N TRP A 2 48.31 14.82 42.29
CA TRP A 2 47.16 13.93 42.18
C TRP A 2 46.13 14.58 41.24
N ILE A 3 45.68 13.76 40.29
CA ILE A 3 44.39 13.73 39.57
C ILE A 3 44.05 14.88 38.60
N LEU A 4 43.80 14.48 37.34
CA LEU A 4 42.49 14.60 36.68
C LEU A 4 42.49 13.78 35.38
N ALA A 5 42.19 12.49 35.49
CA ALA A 5 41.68 11.71 34.37
C ALA A 5 40.17 11.97 34.29
N ALA A 6 39.75 12.74 33.30
CA ALA A 6 38.33 12.94 33.00
C ALA A 6 37.76 11.62 32.46
N LEU A 7 36.96 10.93 33.29
CA LEU A 7 36.12 9.83 32.88
C LEU A 7 35.00 10.37 31.98
N VAL A 8 35.14 10.20 30.67
CA VAL A 8 34.02 10.26 29.74
C VAL A 8 33.19 9.00 29.97
N VAL A 9 32.21 9.08 30.87
CA VAL A 9 31.14 8.08 30.95
C VAL A 9 30.15 8.44 29.85
N THR A 10 30.35 7.91 28.64
CA THR A 10 29.23 7.77 27.72
C THR A 10 28.32 6.71 28.32
N ALA A 11 27.30 7.16 29.04
CA ALA A 11 26.17 6.29 29.36
C ALA A 11 25.55 5.89 28.02
N TYR A 12 25.90 4.70 27.53
CA TYR A 12 25.09 4.03 26.53
C TYR A 12 23.72 3.83 27.20
N ALA A 13 22.76 4.72 26.90
CA ALA A 13 21.39 4.48 27.28
C ALA A 13 21.03 3.10 26.73
N ALA A 14 20.56 2.21 27.61
CA ALA A 14 20.12 0.89 27.18
C ALA A 14 19.04 1.07 26.11
N MET A 15 19.15 0.32 25.00
CA MET A 15 18.15 0.38 23.94
C MET A 15 16.77 0.00 24.52
N PRO A 16 15.69 0.68 24.09
CA PRO A 16 14.36 0.37 24.57
C PRO A 16 13.98 -1.04 24.16
N THR A 17 13.44 -1.81 25.10
CA THR A 17 13.02 -3.20 24.88
C THR A 17 11.51 -3.29 24.65
N THR A 18 10.77 -2.24 25.00
CA THR A 18 9.32 -2.12 24.81
C THR A 18 8.95 -0.91 23.94
N ILE A 19 7.77 -0.98 23.32
CA ILE A 19 7.25 0.13 22.49
C ILE A 19 6.98 1.36 23.36
N GLU A 20 6.55 1.15 24.60
CA GLU A 20 6.27 2.17 25.60
C GLU A 20 7.54 2.92 25.99
N GLU A 21 8.63 2.20 26.28
CA GLU A 21 9.95 2.79 26.54
C GLU A 21 10.43 3.63 25.36
N PHE A 22 10.32 3.11 24.14
CA PHE A 22 10.72 3.84 22.93
C PHE A 22 9.89 5.11 22.73
N LYS A 23 8.56 5.04 22.89
CA LYS A 23 7.67 6.20 22.74
C LYS A 23 7.88 7.29 23.81
N ALA A 24 8.38 6.91 24.99
CA ALA A 24 8.68 7.84 26.07
C ALA A 24 9.98 8.62 25.85
N GLN A 25 10.86 8.16 24.95
CA GLN A 25 12.12 8.84 24.66
C GLN A 25 11.86 10.17 23.92
N PRO A 26 12.55 11.26 24.33
CA PRO A 26 12.45 12.53 23.62
C PRO A 26 13.06 12.38 22.22
N VAL A 27 12.37 12.90 21.20
CA VAL A 27 12.95 13.00 19.86
C VAL A 27 13.89 14.20 19.85
N GLU A 28 15.19 13.96 19.65
CA GLU A 28 16.17 15.02 19.59
C GLU A 28 15.98 15.90 18.35
N GLU A 29 16.07 17.22 18.51
CA GLU A 29 15.76 18.18 17.44
C GLU A 29 16.65 17.98 16.20
N HIS A 30 17.90 17.60 16.40
CA HIS A 30 18.89 17.36 15.35
C HIS A 30 18.51 16.21 14.41
N VAL A 31 17.66 15.28 14.86
CA VAL A 31 17.23 14.10 14.09
C VAL A 31 16.42 14.50 12.86
N LYS A 32 15.73 15.64 12.91
CA LYS A 32 14.94 16.17 11.78
C LYS A 32 15.79 16.50 10.56
N ASP A 33 17.08 16.75 10.76
CA ASP A 33 18.01 17.10 9.70
C ASP A 33 18.82 15.89 9.17
N LEU A 34 18.78 14.75 9.88
CA LEU A 34 19.48 13.54 9.46
C LEU A 34 18.90 12.98 8.15
N LYS A 35 19.79 12.53 7.27
CA LYS A 35 19.46 11.95 5.97
C LYS A 35 20.39 10.79 5.65
N GLY A 36 19.96 9.95 4.71
CA GLY A 36 20.76 8.85 4.18
C GLY A 36 21.28 7.91 5.27
N GLN A 37 22.56 7.53 5.17
CA GLN A 37 23.18 6.59 6.09
C GLN A 37 23.12 7.06 7.55
N ALA A 38 23.36 8.34 7.83
CA ALA A 38 23.35 8.87 9.19
C ALA A 38 21.97 8.72 9.87
N PHE A 39 20.88 8.85 9.10
CA PHE A 39 19.54 8.62 9.62
C PHE A 39 19.28 7.12 9.88
N VAL A 40 19.77 6.25 9.01
CA VAL A 40 19.67 4.79 9.18
C VAL A 40 20.47 4.31 10.39
N ASP A 41 21.68 4.84 10.59
CA ASP A 41 22.51 4.53 11.76
C ASP A 41 21.80 4.94 13.04
N TYR A 42 21.26 6.16 13.09
CA TYR A 42 20.43 6.63 14.20
C TYR A 42 19.27 5.67 14.50
N ILE A 43 18.50 5.25 13.48
CA ILE A 43 17.38 4.30 13.67
C ILE A 43 17.85 2.98 14.28
N ASN A 44 18.96 2.44 13.80
CA ASN A 44 19.48 1.15 14.26
C ASN A 44 20.14 1.23 15.66
N GLU A 45 20.58 2.41 16.07
CA GLU A 45 21.14 2.66 17.41
C GLU A 45 20.07 2.93 18.47
N HIS A 46 18.89 3.42 18.07
CA HIS A 46 17.86 3.89 19.01
C HIS A 46 16.68 2.94 19.19
N GLN A 47 16.56 1.88 18.38
CA GLN A 47 15.56 0.84 18.59
C GLN A 47 15.99 -0.54 18.05
N PRO A 48 15.57 -1.65 18.70
CA PRO A 48 15.89 -3.02 18.26
C PRO A 48 14.74 -3.73 17.52
N PHE A 49 13.60 -3.07 17.28
CA PHE A 49 12.38 -3.68 16.74
C PHE A 49 12.45 -4.02 15.24
N TYR A 50 13.22 -3.26 14.48
CA TYR A 50 13.49 -3.51 13.07
C TYR A 50 14.89 -3.02 12.68
N ARG A 51 15.40 -3.53 11.57
CA ARG A 51 16.66 -3.09 10.99
C ARG A 51 16.40 -2.23 9.75
N ALA A 52 16.93 -1.01 9.74
CA ALA A 52 16.93 -0.14 8.58
C ALA A 52 18.21 -0.34 7.74
N GLU A 53 18.07 -0.19 6.42
CA GLU A 53 19.18 -0.20 5.48
C GLU A 53 19.03 1.00 4.53
N TYR A 54 20.14 1.70 4.28
CA TYR A 54 20.13 2.82 3.34
C TYR A 54 20.42 2.35 1.93
N SER A 55 19.51 2.66 0.99
CA SER A 55 19.75 2.55 -0.44
C SER A 55 19.32 3.84 -1.14
N PRO A 56 20.26 4.65 -1.66
CA PRO A 56 19.95 5.88 -2.39
C PRO A 56 19.03 5.64 -3.59
N GLU A 57 19.25 4.54 -4.30
CA GLU A 57 18.44 4.17 -5.45
C GLU A 57 17.01 3.79 -5.02
N ALA A 58 16.86 3.05 -3.91
CA ALA A 58 15.54 2.70 -3.38
C ALA A 58 14.79 3.95 -2.89
N GLU A 59 15.47 4.87 -2.21
CA GLU A 59 14.87 6.13 -1.75
C GLU A 59 14.35 6.97 -2.94
N ALA A 60 15.21 7.20 -3.94
CA ALA A 60 14.82 7.92 -5.15
C ALA A 60 13.71 7.18 -5.91
N PHE A 61 13.77 5.86 -5.94
CA PHE A 61 12.76 5.02 -6.58
C PHE A 61 11.38 5.18 -5.93
N VAL A 62 11.30 5.11 -4.61
CA VAL A 62 10.04 5.19 -3.85
C VAL A 62 9.49 6.62 -3.91
N LYS A 63 10.31 7.65 -3.66
CA LYS A 63 9.87 9.05 -3.67
C LYS A 63 9.25 9.48 -4.98
N ALA A 64 9.73 8.96 -6.11
CA ALA A 64 9.20 9.29 -7.43
C ALA A 64 7.84 8.64 -7.74
N ARG A 65 7.37 7.68 -6.93
CA ARG A 65 6.25 6.78 -7.28
C ARG A 65 5.17 6.69 -6.21
N ILE A 66 5.51 7.01 -4.96
CA ILE A 66 4.56 6.99 -3.87
C ILE A 66 3.62 8.20 -3.93
N MET A 67 2.41 8.01 -3.45
CA MET A 67 1.44 9.09 -3.32
C MET A 67 1.90 10.11 -2.27
N ASP A 68 1.64 11.38 -2.54
CA ASP A 68 1.90 12.49 -1.63
C ASP A 68 1.09 12.36 -0.34
N ALA A 69 1.72 12.64 0.80
CA ALA A 69 1.10 12.57 2.12
C ALA A 69 -0.15 13.46 2.27
N LYS A 70 -0.33 14.50 1.46
CA LYS A 70 -1.55 15.34 1.48
C LYS A 70 -2.85 14.59 1.19
N PHE A 71 -2.78 13.40 0.59
CA PHE A 71 -3.95 12.54 0.36
C PHE A 71 -4.29 11.67 1.58
N LEU A 72 -3.41 11.63 2.59
CA LEU A 72 -3.72 11.05 3.88
C LEU A 72 -4.73 11.96 4.58
N ARG A 73 -5.77 11.33 5.13
CA ARG A 73 -6.81 12.00 5.90
C ARG A 73 -7.07 11.17 7.14
N GLU A 74 -7.09 11.83 8.30
CA GLU A 74 -7.59 11.19 9.50
C GLU A 74 -9.10 10.94 9.36
N PRO A 75 -9.56 9.70 9.60
CA PRO A 75 -10.99 9.43 9.61
C PRO A 75 -11.66 10.23 10.73
N LYS A 76 -12.87 10.75 10.47
CA LYS A 76 -13.67 11.37 11.53
C LYS A 76 -14.15 10.29 12.50
N LYS A 77 -14.40 10.64 13.75
CA LYS A 77 -14.84 9.68 14.77
C LYS A 77 -16.10 8.93 14.36
N GLU A 78 -17.01 9.59 13.65
CA GLU A 78 -18.28 9.00 13.18
C GLU A 78 -18.09 8.02 12.01
N GLU A 79 -16.94 8.08 11.33
CA GLU A 79 -16.59 7.15 10.25
C GLU A 79 -15.88 5.89 10.77
N VAL A 80 -15.49 5.89 12.05
CA VAL A 80 -14.84 4.76 12.71
C VAL A 80 -15.89 3.97 13.47
N LEU A 81 -16.17 2.75 13.02
CA LEU A 81 -16.95 1.81 13.80
C LEU A 81 -16.15 1.44 15.05
N THR A 82 -16.71 1.76 16.22
CA THR A 82 -16.08 1.49 17.53
C THR A 82 -16.69 0.28 18.23
N ASP A 83 -17.80 -0.23 17.70
CA ASP A 83 -18.47 -1.39 18.25
C ASP A 83 -17.66 -2.66 17.92
N VAL A 84 -17.02 -3.22 18.94
CA VAL A 84 -16.40 -4.54 18.89
C VAL A 84 -17.43 -5.55 19.37
N TYR A 85 -17.90 -6.39 18.46
CA TYR A 85 -18.79 -7.51 18.79
C TYR A 85 -17.98 -8.80 18.78
N GLY A 86 -18.11 -9.61 19.83
CA GLY A 86 -17.50 -10.94 19.90
C GLY A 86 -16.54 -11.12 21.08
N GLU A 87 -15.70 -12.13 20.96
CA GLU A 87 -14.63 -12.44 21.91
C GLU A 87 -13.41 -11.53 21.69
N ASP A 88 -12.50 -11.53 22.67
CA ASP A 88 -11.23 -10.82 22.54
C ASP A 88 -10.45 -11.31 21.31
N PRO A 89 -9.81 -10.40 20.56
CA PRO A 89 -9.01 -10.78 19.40
C PRO A 89 -7.85 -11.70 19.81
N PRO A 90 -7.46 -12.67 18.97
CA PRO A 90 -6.36 -13.57 19.29
C PRO A 90 -5.04 -12.78 19.38
N ALA A 91 -4.09 -13.30 20.16
CA ALA A 91 -2.76 -12.69 20.32
C ALA A 91 -2.00 -12.54 18.98
N SER A 92 -2.32 -13.35 17.98
CA SER A 92 -1.81 -13.24 16.61
C SER A 92 -2.89 -13.61 15.60
N PHE A 93 -2.97 -12.86 14.51
CA PHE A 93 -3.89 -13.14 13.41
C PHE A 93 -3.19 -12.93 12.06
N ASP A 94 -3.39 -13.87 11.14
CA ASP A 94 -2.97 -13.75 9.75
C ASP A 94 -4.11 -14.16 8.83
N ALA A 95 -4.63 -13.20 8.07
CA ALA A 95 -5.75 -13.41 7.15
C ALA A 95 -5.44 -14.49 6.09
N ARG A 96 -4.18 -14.66 5.70
CA ARG A 96 -3.76 -15.67 4.71
C ARG A 96 -3.91 -17.09 5.25
N THR A 97 -3.68 -17.27 6.55
CA THR A 97 -3.85 -18.55 7.25
C THR A 97 -5.31 -18.81 7.58
N HIS A 98 -6.06 -17.75 7.90
CA HIS A 98 -7.47 -17.87 8.28
C HIS A 98 -8.40 -18.09 7.08
N TRP A 99 -8.09 -17.50 5.92
CA TRP A 99 -8.83 -17.67 4.66
C TRP A 99 -7.90 -18.12 3.52
N PRO A 100 -7.34 -19.33 3.57
CA PRO A 100 -6.34 -19.80 2.61
C PRO A 100 -6.89 -19.95 1.18
N GLU A 101 -8.20 -20.14 1.02
CA GLU A 101 -8.85 -20.22 -0.30
C GLU A 101 -9.03 -18.85 -0.96
N CYS A 102 -8.86 -17.77 -0.20
CA CYS A 102 -8.87 -16.39 -0.69
C CYS A 102 -7.46 -15.96 -1.08
N THR A 103 -6.97 -16.51 -2.19
CA THR A 103 -5.58 -16.29 -2.66
C THR A 103 -5.24 -14.83 -2.95
N SER A 104 -6.25 -13.96 -3.09
CA SER A 104 -6.05 -12.51 -3.24
C SER A 104 -5.34 -11.90 -2.03
N ILE A 105 -5.55 -12.42 -0.82
CA ILE A 105 -4.95 -11.90 0.43
C ILE A 105 -3.43 -12.05 0.40
N GLY A 106 -2.92 -13.09 -0.25
CA GLY A 106 -1.48 -13.32 -0.44
C GLY A 106 -0.91 -12.68 -1.70
N THR A 107 -1.72 -11.97 -2.50
CA THR A 107 -1.30 -11.41 -3.79
C THR A 107 -0.72 -10.01 -3.60
N ILE A 108 0.55 -9.84 -3.96
CA ILE A 108 1.20 -8.52 -3.97
C ILE A 108 1.06 -7.89 -5.36
N ARG A 109 0.54 -6.66 -5.44
CA ARG A 109 0.47 -5.90 -6.70
C ARG A 109 1.55 -4.84 -6.78
N ASP A 110 1.77 -4.35 -8.01
CA ASP A 110 2.78 -3.34 -8.33
C ASP A 110 2.10 -2.17 -9.04
N GLN A 111 2.14 -0.99 -8.43
CA GLN A 111 1.58 0.25 -8.99
C GLN A 111 2.48 0.91 -10.05
N SER A 112 3.64 0.32 -10.35
CA SER A 112 4.63 0.84 -11.27
C SER A 112 4.99 2.31 -10.96
N ALA A 113 5.35 3.08 -11.98
CA ALA A 113 5.59 4.52 -11.84
C ALA A 113 4.30 5.35 -11.90
N CYS A 114 3.34 5.07 -11.00
CA CYS A 114 2.08 5.80 -10.90
C CYS A 114 1.69 5.89 -9.42
N GLY A 115 1.40 7.11 -8.92
CA GLY A 115 0.92 7.37 -7.55
C GLY A 115 -0.53 6.90 -7.33
N SER A 116 -0.79 5.63 -7.64
CA SER A 116 -2.10 4.98 -7.62
C SER A 116 -2.28 4.00 -6.47
N CYS A 117 -1.43 4.05 -5.44
CA CYS A 117 -1.57 3.22 -4.24
C CYS A 117 -3.00 3.29 -3.66
N TRP A 118 -3.65 4.44 -3.73
CA TRP A 118 -5.05 4.62 -3.29
C TRP A 118 -6.05 3.75 -4.06
N ALA A 119 -5.81 3.48 -5.34
CA ALA A 119 -6.65 2.62 -6.16
C ALA A 119 -6.22 1.15 -6.06
N VAL A 120 -4.91 0.90 -6.00
CA VAL A 120 -4.33 -0.44 -5.90
C VAL A 120 -4.68 -1.09 -4.57
N SER A 121 -4.41 -0.42 -3.44
CA SER A 121 -4.74 -0.93 -2.10
C SER A 121 -6.24 -1.14 -1.88
N SER A 122 -7.08 -0.24 -2.40
CA SER A 122 -8.53 -0.43 -2.35
C SER A 122 -8.97 -1.64 -3.18
N ALA A 123 -8.45 -1.80 -4.40
CA ALA A 123 -8.76 -2.98 -5.22
C ALA A 123 -8.28 -4.29 -4.58
N GLU A 124 -7.14 -4.29 -3.90
CA GLU A 124 -6.63 -5.44 -3.12
C GLU A 124 -7.63 -5.80 -2.01
N ALA A 125 -7.90 -4.88 -1.09
CA ALA A 125 -8.80 -5.11 0.03
C ALA A 125 -10.23 -5.50 -0.43
N MET A 126 -10.78 -4.84 -1.46
CA MET A 126 -12.08 -5.21 -2.03
C MET A 126 -12.08 -6.65 -2.58
N SER A 127 -10.98 -7.11 -3.17
CA SER A 127 -10.88 -8.49 -3.69
C SER A 127 -10.93 -9.50 -2.55
N ASP A 128 -10.23 -9.19 -1.45
CA ASP A 128 -10.17 -10.01 -0.24
C ASP A 128 -11.53 -10.06 0.45
N GLU A 129 -12.13 -8.90 0.68
CA GLU A 129 -13.45 -8.74 1.29
C GLU A 129 -14.53 -9.50 0.51
N ILE A 130 -14.56 -9.38 -0.83
CA ILE A 130 -15.50 -10.14 -1.66
C ILE A 130 -15.33 -11.65 -1.43
N CYS A 131 -14.10 -12.12 -1.37
CA CYS A 131 -13.84 -13.54 -1.12
C CYS A 131 -14.29 -13.97 0.28
N VAL A 132 -13.90 -13.24 1.31
CA VAL A 132 -14.24 -13.55 2.71
C VAL A 132 -15.76 -13.49 2.92
N GLN A 133 -16.39 -12.39 2.53
CA GLN A 133 -17.82 -12.14 2.77
C GLN A 133 -18.74 -13.02 1.92
N SER A 134 -18.30 -13.46 0.74
CA SER A 134 -19.03 -14.45 -0.06
C SER A 134 -18.87 -15.88 0.46
N ASN A 135 -18.32 -16.07 1.66
CA ASN A 135 -17.96 -17.36 2.20
C ASN A 135 -17.09 -18.18 1.23
N ARG A 136 -16.08 -17.51 0.65
CA ARG A 136 -15.11 -18.06 -0.32
C ARG A 136 -15.72 -18.49 -1.66
N THR A 137 -16.98 -18.17 -1.96
CA THR A 137 -17.63 -18.61 -3.21
C THR A 137 -17.26 -17.72 -4.40
N ILE A 138 -16.94 -16.44 -4.17
CA ILE A 138 -16.53 -15.49 -5.20
C ILE A 138 -15.05 -15.15 -5.00
N ARG A 139 -14.18 -15.60 -5.92
CA ARG A 139 -12.73 -15.41 -5.85
C ARG A 139 -12.24 -14.62 -7.06
N ILE A 140 -12.40 -13.31 -7.01
CA ILE A 140 -12.06 -12.39 -8.11
C ILE A 140 -11.05 -11.35 -7.67
N LEU A 141 -10.34 -10.78 -8.63
CA LEU A 141 -9.53 -9.59 -8.41
C LEU A 141 -10.27 -8.38 -8.96
N ILE A 142 -10.45 -7.35 -8.15
CA ILE A 142 -11.02 -6.06 -8.56
C ILE A 142 -9.98 -5.26 -9.34
N SER A 143 -10.44 -4.52 -10.36
CA SER A 143 -9.59 -3.70 -11.24
C SER A 143 -9.19 -2.38 -10.60
N ASP A 144 -7.94 -2.32 -10.15
CA ASP A 144 -7.22 -1.08 -9.84
C ASP A 144 -7.22 -0.08 -11.02
N THR A 145 -7.05 -0.54 -12.27
CA THR A 145 -7.17 0.31 -13.48
C THR A 145 -8.54 0.95 -13.63
N ASP A 146 -9.62 0.22 -13.33
CA ASP A 146 -10.97 0.75 -13.47
C ASP A 146 -11.25 1.86 -12.45
N ILE A 147 -10.86 1.62 -11.19
CA ILE A 147 -10.91 2.64 -10.13
C ILE A 147 -10.05 3.85 -10.53
N LEU A 148 -8.79 3.62 -10.89
CA LEU A 148 -7.81 4.64 -11.24
C LEU A 148 -8.27 5.54 -12.39
N ALA A 149 -8.81 4.93 -13.45
CA ALA A 149 -9.12 5.64 -14.69
C ALA A 149 -10.54 6.22 -14.72
N CYS A 150 -11.52 5.58 -14.07
CA CYS A 150 -12.94 5.89 -14.25
C CYS A 150 -13.62 6.57 -13.06
N CYS A 151 -13.06 6.52 -11.84
CA CYS A 151 -13.65 7.26 -10.72
C CYS A 151 -13.60 8.79 -10.90
N GLY A 152 -12.65 9.26 -11.70
CA GLY A 152 -12.48 10.67 -12.03
C GLY A 152 -12.11 11.52 -10.82
N ILE A 153 -12.42 12.81 -10.89
CA ILE A 153 -11.97 13.81 -9.91
C ILE A 153 -12.50 13.57 -8.49
N SER A 154 -13.60 12.82 -8.36
CA SER A 154 -14.18 12.47 -7.06
C SER A 154 -13.25 11.59 -6.21
N CYS A 155 -12.39 10.80 -6.86
CA CYS A 155 -11.36 10.02 -6.16
C CYS A 155 -10.00 10.72 -6.08
N GLY A 156 -9.80 11.84 -6.77
CA GLY A 156 -8.53 12.57 -6.82
C GLY A 156 -7.99 12.73 -8.23
N TYR A 157 -6.67 12.64 -8.37
CA TYR A 157 -5.94 13.04 -9.58
C TYR A 157 -5.22 11.86 -10.25
N GLY A 158 -5.78 10.65 -10.11
CA GLY A 158 -5.28 9.44 -10.75
C GLY A 158 -3.86 9.07 -10.30
N CYS A 159 -2.91 9.06 -11.23
CA CYS A 159 -1.49 8.78 -10.92
C CYS A 159 -0.79 9.87 -10.10
N ARG A 160 -1.45 11.01 -9.84
CA ARG A 160 -0.94 12.07 -8.96
C ARG A 160 -1.48 11.96 -7.52
N GLY A 161 -2.13 10.84 -7.19
CA GLY A 161 -2.70 10.58 -5.87
C GLY A 161 -4.22 10.72 -5.83
N GLY A 162 -4.80 10.17 -4.76
CA GLY A 162 -6.25 10.08 -4.57
C GLY A 162 -6.61 9.54 -3.19
N TRP A 163 -7.92 9.53 -2.89
CA TRP A 163 -8.42 9.18 -1.57
C TRP A 163 -8.99 7.75 -1.57
N PRO A 164 -8.41 6.80 -0.80
CA PRO A 164 -8.89 5.40 -0.77
C PRO A 164 -10.39 5.27 -0.45
N ILE A 165 -10.90 6.07 0.48
CA ILE A 165 -12.34 6.04 0.83
C ILE A 165 -13.26 6.36 -0.35
N GLN A 166 -12.80 7.17 -1.31
CA GLN A 166 -13.59 7.49 -2.50
C GLN A 166 -13.60 6.33 -3.49
N ALA A 167 -12.58 5.47 -3.50
CA ALA A 167 -12.60 4.23 -4.28
C ALA A 167 -13.69 3.28 -3.78
N TYR A 168 -13.85 3.13 -2.46
CA TYR A 168 -14.96 2.37 -1.86
C TYR A 168 -16.32 2.96 -2.21
N LYS A 169 -16.49 4.28 -2.06
CA LYS A 169 -17.73 4.97 -2.47
C LYS A 169 -18.02 4.82 -3.97
N TRP A 170 -16.98 4.80 -4.81
CA TRP A 170 -17.12 4.54 -6.23
C TRP A 170 -17.62 3.12 -6.50
N MET A 171 -17.03 2.11 -5.86
CA MET A 171 -17.49 0.73 -5.99
C MET A 171 -18.94 0.55 -5.54
N GLN A 172 -19.38 1.26 -4.50
CA GLN A 172 -20.79 1.24 -4.07
C GLN A 172 -21.73 1.86 -5.11
N ARG A 173 -21.39 3.02 -5.69
CA ARG A 173 -22.27 3.76 -6.60
C ARG A 173 -22.29 3.18 -8.03
N GLU A 174 -21.12 2.80 -8.54
CA GLU A 174 -20.89 2.57 -9.97
C GLU A 174 -20.33 1.17 -10.26
N GLY A 175 -19.95 0.45 -9.20
CA GLY A 175 -19.29 -0.84 -9.31
C GLY A 175 -17.88 -0.75 -9.91
N VAL A 176 -17.14 -1.84 -9.79
CA VAL A 176 -15.80 -1.99 -10.38
C VAL A 176 -15.72 -3.33 -11.10
N VAL A 177 -15.11 -3.35 -12.28
CA VAL A 177 -14.93 -4.60 -13.03
C VAL A 177 -13.76 -5.43 -12.50
N THR A 178 -13.67 -6.69 -12.91
CA THR A 178 -12.52 -7.54 -12.58
C THR A 178 -11.23 -7.03 -13.25
N GLY A 179 -10.09 -7.25 -12.59
CA GLY A 179 -8.77 -6.84 -13.06
C GLY A 179 -7.66 -7.73 -12.50
N GLY A 180 -6.53 -7.14 -12.12
CA GLY A 180 -5.34 -7.86 -11.68
C GLY A 180 -4.08 -7.30 -12.32
N LYS A 181 -2.96 -8.01 -12.21
CA LYS A 181 -1.66 -7.55 -12.71
C LYS A 181 -1.65 -7.20 -14.20
N TYR A 182 -0.62 -6.46 -14.63
CA TYR A 182 -0.40 -6.14 -16.03
C TYR A 182 -0.51 -7.37 -16.93
N ARG A 183 -1.32 -7.28 -18.00
CA ARG A 183 -1.62 -8.38 -18.95
C ARG A 183 -2.25 -9.64 -18.34
N GLN A 184 -2.79 -9.56 -17.12
CA GLN A 184 -3.59 -10.65 -16.55
C GLN A 184 -4.71 -11.03 -17.53
N LYS A 185 -4.79 -12.31 -17.86
CA LYS A 185 -5.85 -12.86 -18.73
C LYS A 185 -7.08 -13.20 -17.89
N ASN A 186 -8.21 -13.42 -18.58
CA ASN A 186 -9.48 -13.85 -17.97
C ASN A 186 -10.04 -12.86 -16.94
N THR A 187 -9.79 -11.56 -17.14
CA THR A 187 -10.31 -10.47 -16.32
C THR A 187 -10.73 -9.32 -17.24
N CYS A 188 -11.59 -8.41 -16.81
CA CYS A 188 -12.06 -7.35 -17.70
C CYS A 188 -10.98 -6.30 -17.98
N ARG A 189 -10.38 -5.71 -16.94
CA ARG A 189 -9.39 -4.62 -17.05
C ARG A 189 -8.17 -4.89 -16.17
N PRO A 190 -7.11 -5.54 -16.68
CA PRO A 190 -5.84 -5.68 -15.96
C PRO A 190 -5.15 -4.32 -15.75
N TYR A 191 -4.12 -4.31 -14.90
CA TYR A 191 -3.38 -3.09 -14.62
C TYR A 191 -2.82 -2.46 -15.90
N ALA A 192 -2.90 -1.13 -16.01
CA ALA A 192 -2.62 -0.43 -17.26
C ALA A 192 -1.12 -0.34 -17.57
N PHE A 193 -0.27 -0.40 -16.55
CA PHE A 193 1.16 -0.18 -16.66
C PHE A 193 1.92 -1.47 -16.41
N TYR A 194 3.00 -1.68 -17.16
CA TYR A 194 3.89 -2.80 -16.87
C TYR A 194 4.62 -2.54 -15.54
N PRO A 195 4.86 -3.59 -14.74
CA PRO A 195 5.62 -3.43 -13.52
C PRO A 195 7.07 -3.06 -13.86
N CYS A 196 7.73 -2.25 -13.03
CA CYS A 196 9.06 -1.75 -13.38
C CYS A 196 10.01 -1.82 -12.19
N GLY A 197 11.30 -2.05 -12.47
CA GLY A 197 12.30 -2.26 -11.43
C GLY A 197 13.23 -3.42 -11.74
N LYS A 198 14.12 -3.75 -10.80
CA LYS A 198 15.10 -4.83 -10.95
C LYS A 198 14.52 -6.14 -10.39
N HIS A 199 13.89 -6.94 -11.24
CA HIS A 199 13.42 -8.28 -10.89
C HIS A 199 14.05 -9.30 -11.84
N ALA A 200 14.84 -10.23 -11.29
CA ALA A 200 15.41 -11.31 -12.09
C ALA A 200 14.30 -12.28 -12.53
N ASN A 201 14.30 -12.68 -13.80
CA ASN A 201 13.44 -13.73 -14.36
C ASN A 201 11.93 -13.42 -14.47
N ASP A 202 11.48 -12.16 -14.31
CA ASP A 202 10.08 -11.79 -14.61
C ASP A 202 9.97 -11.11 -15.99
N PRO A 203 9.28 -11.72 -16.97
CA PRO A 203 9.26 -11.23 -18.35
C PRO A 203 8.48 -9.92 -18.54
N TYR A 204 7.70 -9.48 -17.55
CA TYR A 204 6.92 -8.24 -17.64
C TYR A 204 7.59 -7.05 -16.95
N TYR A 205 8.63 -7.28 -16.15
CA TYR A 205 9.40 -6.21 -15.54
C TYR A 205 10.32 -5.53 -16.55
N GLY A 206 10.22 -4.21 -16.61
CA GLY A 206 11.02 -3.38 -17.49
C GLY A 206 11.74 -2.25 -16.76
N PRO A 207 12.56 -1.46 -17.49
CA PRO A 207 13.13 -0.24 -16.94
C PRO A 207 12.01 0.71 -16.53
N CYS A 208 12.12 1.32 -15.35
CA CYS A 208 11.10 2.29 -14.97
C CYS A 208 11.17 3.55 -15.82
N PRO A 209 10.02 4.19 -16.09
CA PRO A 209 10.02 5.50 -16.72
C PRO A 209 10.64 6.55 -15.76
N ASN A 210 11.18 7.60 -16.36
CA ASN A 210 11.81 8.72 -15.66
C ASN A 210 10.79 9.65 -14.98
N SER A 211 9.50 9.51 -15.28
CA SER A 211 8.41 10.30 -14.72
C SER A 211 7.21 9.42 -14.41
N LEU A 212 6.29 9.95 -13.60
CA LEU A 212 4.99 9.31 -13.39
C LEU A 212 4.26 9.11 -14.72
N TYR A 213 3.61 7.96 -14.87
CA TYR A 213 2.70 7.73 -15.98
C TYR A 213 1.55 8.75 -15.96
N PRO A 214 1.08 9.21 -17.14
CA PRO A 214 -0.19 9.89 -17.21
C PRO A 214 -1.31 8.94 -16.80
N THR A 215 -2.31 9.45 -16.07
CA THR A 215 -3.50 8.67 -15.73
C THR A 215 -4.14 8.09 -17.00
N PRO A 216 -4.44 6.79 -17.06
CA PRO A 216 -5.05 6.20 -18.24
C PRO A 216 -6.43 6.82 -18.49
N LYS A 217 -6.82 6.95 -19.76
CA LYS A 217 -8.19 7.35 -20.09
C LYS A 217 -9.18 6.30 -19.58
N CYS A 218 -10.30 6.73 -19.00
CA CYS A 218 -11.40 5.83 -18.70
C CYS A 218 -11.88 5.16 -19.99
N ARG A 219 -11.90 3.83 -20.01
CA ARG A 219 -12.44 3.03 -21.10
C ARG A 219 -13.39 2.00 -20.51
N LYS A 220 -14.69 2.18 -20.76
CA LYS A 220 -15.76 1.27 -20.32
C LYS A 220 -15.86 0.04 -21.24
N ILE A 221 -14.75 -0.67 -21.40
CA ILE A 221 -14.64 -1.86 -22.25
C ILE A 221 -13.62 -2.84 -21.65
N CYS A 222 -13.95 -4.13 -21.70
CA CYS A 222 -13.04 -5.19 -21.28
C CYS A 222 -11.98 -5.50 -22.34
N GLN A 223 -10.90 -6.15 -21.94
CA GLN A 223 -9.90 -6.65 -22.87
C GLN A 223 -10.48 -7.66 -23.86
N ARG A 224 -9.87 -7.76 -25.04
CA ARG A 224 -10.30 -8.67 -26.10
C ARG A 224 -10.31 -10.12 -25.59
N LYS A 225 -11.31 -10.89 -26.01
CA LYS A 225 -11.54 -12.31 -25.63
C LYS A 225 -11.98 -12.53 -24.18
N TYR A 226 -12.24 -11.47 -23.40
CA TYR A 226 -13.00 -11.62 -22.16
C TYR A 226 -14.47 -11.91 -22.48
N ASN A 227 -15.10 -12.77 -21.69
CA ASN A 227 -16.41 -13.36 -21.99
C ASN A 227 -17.61 -12.51 -21.53
N LYS A 228 -17.39 -11.48 -20.72
CA LYS A 228 -18.41 -10.54 -20.25
C LYS A 228 -18.17 -9.15 -20.83
N THR A 229 -19.24 -8.38 -21.01
CA THR A 229 -19.12 -6.94 -21.27
C THR A 229 -18.66 -6.21 -20.00
N TYR A 230 -18.23 -4.95 -20.17
CA TYR A 230 -17.83 -4.11 -19.05
C TYR A 230 -18.95 -3.96 -18.00
N GLU A 231 -20.19 -3.72 -18.45
CA GLU A 231 -21.33 -3.57 -17.55
C GLU A 231 -21.73 -4.89 -16.87
N GLN A 232 -21.62 -6.03 -17.58
CA GLN A 232 -21.90 -7.35 -17.01
C GLN A 232 -20.86 -7.80 -15.97
N ASP A 233 -19.68 -7.20 -15.98
CA ASP A 233 -18.59 -7.55 -15.07
C ASP A 233 -18.49 -6.62 -13.85
N LYS A 234 -19.44 -5.69 -13.67
CA LYS A 234 -19.45 -4.78 -12.53
C LYS A 234 -19.77 -5.51 -11.23
N HIS A 235 -18.91 -5.30 -10.24
CA HIS A 235 -19.09 -5.75 -8.87
C HIS A 235 -19.29 -4.54 -7.97
N PHE A 236 -20.39 -4.55 -7.21
CA PHE A 236 -20.79 -3.45 -6.33
C PHE A 236 -20.46 -3.78 -4.88
N GLY A 237 -19.96 -2.79 -4.14
CA GLY A 237 -19.82 -2.88 -2.69
C GLY A 237 -21.19 -2.69 -2.05
N LYS A 238 -21.53 -3.53 -1.06
CA LYS A 238 -22.74 -3.40 -0.26
C LYS A 238 -22.38 -2.99 1.15
#